data_AF-A0A7C3SZN2-F1
#
_entry.id   AF-A0A7C3SZN2-F1
#
_cell.length_a   1.000
_cell.length_b   1.000
_cell.length_c   1.000
_cell.angle_alpha   90.00
_cell.angle_beta   90.00
_cell.angle_gamma   90.00
#
_symmetry.space_group_name_H-M   'P 1'
#
loop_
_entity.id
_entity.type
_entity.pdbx_description
1 polymer ?
#
loop_
_entity_poly.entity_id
_entity_poly.type
_entity_poly.pdbx_seq_one_letter_code
_entity_poly.pdbx_strand_id
1 'polypeptide(L)'
;MDNGGNGEEMVYRRLERSAPVDKHAFLAELCRGKKVLDLGCADYPMTRRRLERGELLFARLAESAAELTGVDLDERGVRALREAGFDNVMVGDVEKLGELGLEGGYQVIEA
;
A
#
# COMPACT_ATOMS: atom_id res chain seq x y z
N MET A 1 34.14 -7.24 43.86
CA MET A 1 33.52 -7.66 42.60
C MET A 1 32.39 -6.67 42.36
N ASP A 2 32.65 -5.74 41.45
CA ASP A 2 31.76 -4.63 41.10
C ASP A 2 30.73 -5.11 40.07
N ASN A 3 29.45 -4.81 40.30
CA ASN A 3 28.33 -5.12 39.40
C ASN A 3 27.46 -3.85 39.30
N GLY A 4 28.04 -2.78 38.75
CA GLY A 4 27.32 -1.56 38.37
C GLY A 4 26.80 -1.66 36.94
N GLY A 5 25.60 -2.22 36.76
CA GLY A 5 24.87 -2.12 35.49
C GLY A 5 24.41 -0.67 35.26
N ASN A 6 25.03 0.02 34.30
CA ASN A 6 24.57 1.32 33.83
C ASN A 6 23.24 1.13 33.08
N GLY A 7 22.13 1.46 33.75
CA GLY A 7 20.84 1.64 33.09
C GLY A 7 20.85 2.98 32.37
N GLU A 8 20.86 2.96 31.04
CA GLU A 8 20.70 4.19 30.25
C GLU A 8 19.31 4.78 30.49
N GLU A 9 19.26 6.09 30.74
CA GLU A 9 18.05 6.85 31.01
C GLU A 9 17.25 7.05 29.72
N MET A 10 16.02 6.52 29.67
CA MET A 10 15.13 6.65 28.52
C MET A 10 14.56 8.08 28.44
N VAL A 11 14.97 8.83 27.43
CA VAL A 11 14.47 10.20 27.15
C VAL A 11 13.24 10.12 26.23
N TYR A 12 12.09 10.57 26.73
CA TYR A 12 10.87 10.69 25.93
C TYR A 12 10.80 12.08 25.27
N ARG A 13 10.73 12.12 23.93
CA ARG A 13 10.42 13.34 23.17
C ARG A 13 8.92 13.39 22.87
N ARG A 14 8.27 14.48 23.24
CA ARG A 14 6.92 14.79 22.75
C ARG A 14 7.01 15.16 21.27
N LEU A 15 6.36 14.37 20.41
CA LEU A 15 6.19 14.75 19.01
C LEU A 15 5.19 15.91 18.92
N GLU A 16 5.56 16.96 18.19
CA GLU A 16 4.62 18.02 17.83
C GLU A 16 3.51 17.43 16.97
N ARG A 17 2.26 17.86 17.23
CA ARG A 17 1.12 17.38 16.44
C ARG A 17 1.16 18.03 15.06
N SER A 18 1.26 17.21 14.02
CA SER A 18 0.93 17.64 12.66
C SER A 18 -0.58 17.79 12.49
N ALA A 19 -0.99 18.64 11.56
CA ALA A 19 -2.38 18.70 11.13
C ALA A 19 -2.79 17.36 10.48
N PRO A 20 -4.05 16.92 10.64
CA PRO A 20 -4.55 15.74 9.96
C PRO A 20 -4.48 15.93 8.43
N VAL A 21 -4.10 14.88 7.72
CA VAL A 21 -4.04 14.83 6.26
C VAL A 21 -4.99 13.74 5.78
N ASP A 22 -5.68 13.98 4.67
CA ASP A 22 -6.39 12.92 3.95
C ASP A 22 -5.36 12.04 3.23
N LYS A 23 -5.13 10.82 3.73
CA LYS A 23 -4.19 9.84 3.16
C LYS A 23 -4.48 9.60 1.67
N HIS A 24 -5.75 9.48 1.28
CA HIS A 24 -6.10 9.13 -0.10
C HIS A 24 -5.79 10.29 -1.04
N ALA A 25 -6.14 11.52 -0.66
CA ALA A 25 -5.85 12.69 -1.47
C ALA A 25 -4.34 12.92 -1.60
N PHE A 26 -3.60 12.75 -0.51
CA PHE A 26 -2.14 12.86 -0.51
C PHE A 26 -1.49 11.82 -1.42
N LEU A 27 -1.89 10.54 -1.31
CA LEU A 27 -1.32 9.47 -2.12
C LEU A 27 -1.67 9.59 -3.60
N ALA A 28 -2.91 9.97 -3.94
CA ALA A 28 -3.31 10.18 -5.33
C ALA A 28 -2.46 11.29 -6.00
N GLU A 29 -2.17 12.38 -5.28
CA GLU A 29 -1.29 13.42 -5.77
C GLU A 29 0.16 12.94 -5.87
N LEU A 30 0.66 12.23 -4.86
CA LEU A 30 2.00 11.67 -4.85
C LEU A 30 2.24 10.70 -6.01
N CYS A 31 1.22 9.92 -6.39
CA CYS A 31 1.26 8.91 -7.43
C CYS A 31 1.00 9.46 -8.84
N ARG A 32 0.55 10.72 -8.96
CA ARG A 32 0.14 11.31 -10.23
C ARG A 32 1.23 11.19 -11.30
N GLY A 33 0.91 10.55 -12.42
CA GLY A 33 1.82 10.40 -13.56
C GLY A 33 3.03 9.51 -13.30
N LYS A 34 3.01 8.68 -12.25
CA LYS A 34 4.12 7.78 -11.89
C LYS A 34 3.77 6.31 -12.12
N LYS A 35 4.81 5.48 -12.22
CA LYS A 35 4.72 4.02 -12.14
C LYS A 35 4.70 3.58 -10.67
N VAL A 36 3.61 2.92 -10.27
CA VAL A 36 3.27 2.63 -8.87
C VAL A 36 3.08 1.13 -8.65
N LEU A 37 3.58 0.63 -7.51
CA LEU A 37 3.29 -0.71 -7.00
C LEU A 37 2.46 -0.57 -5.72
N ASP A 38 1.30 -1.23 -5.68
CA ASP A 38 0.40 -1.28 -4.52
C ASP A 38 0.44 -2.71 -3.93
N LEU A 39 1.04 -2.85 -2.75
CA LEU A 39 1.23 -4.10 -2.02
C LEU A 39 0.10 -4.24 -0.99
N GLY A 40 -0.69 -5.31 -1.09
CA GLY A 40 -1.94 -5.43 -0.33
C GLY A 40 -3.07 -4.62 -0.97
N CYS A 41 -3.18 -4.67 -2.30
CA CYS A 41 -4.07 -3.79 -3.06
C CYS A 41 -5.57 -4.06 -2.88
N ALA A 42 -5.95 -5.18 -2.27
CA ALA A 42 -7.33 -5.50 -1.94
C ALA A 42 -7.59 -5.26 -0.44
N ASP A 43 -8.85 -4.96 -0.11
CA ASP A 43 -9.30 -4.87 1.28
C ASP A 43 -10.29 -6.00 1.57
N TYR A 44 -9.88 -7.27 1.35
CA TYR A 44 -10.78 -8.41 1.57
C TYR A 44 -11.12 -8.53 3.07
N PRO A 45 -12.40 -8.73 3.47
CA PRO A 45 -13.57 -9.06 2.64
C PRO A 45 -14.38 -7.87 2.11
N MET A 46 -13.90 -6.64 2.33
CA MET A 46 -14.57 -5.39 1.97
C MET A 46 -14.28 -4.89 0.53
N THR A 47 -13.38 -5.54 -0.22
CA THR A 47 -12.93 -5.09 -1.56
C THR A 47 -14.08 -4.63 -2.46
N ARG A 48 -15.08 -5.49 -2.69
CA ARG A 48 -16.24 -5.16 -3.55
C ARG A 48 -17.02 -3.95 -3.02
N ARG A 49 -17.33 -3.95 -1.72
CA ARG A 49 -18.10 -2.85 -1.11
C ARG A 49 -17.35 -1.52 -1.19
N ARG A 50 -16.03 -1.52 -1.04
CA ARG A 50 -15.22 -0.30 -1.17
C ARG A 50 -15.05 0.15 -2.60
N LEU A 51 -14.95 -0.78 -3.56
CA LEU A 51 -14.99 -0.45 -4.98
C LEU A 51 -16.29 0.26 -5.34
N GLU A 52 -17.44 -0.34 -5.00
CA GLU A 52 -18.77 0.22 -5.27
C GLU A 52 -18.98 1.60 -4.64
N ARG A 53 -18.31 1.89 -3.51
CA ARG A 53 -18.40 3.18 -2.81
C ARG A 53 -17.34 4.21 -3.25
N GLY A 54 -16.42 3.87 -4.16
CA GLY A 54 -15.29 4.74 -4.51
C GLY A 54 -14.32 4.98 -3.34
N GLU A 55 -14.22 4.00 -2.44
CA GLU A 55 -13.44 4.07 -1.20
C GLU A 55 -12.18 3.19 -1.24
N LEU A 56 -12.01 2.34 -2.25
CA LEU A 56 -10.82 1.51 -2.38
C LEU A 56 -9.64 2.35 -2.88
N LEU A 57 -8.51 2.29 -2.16
CA LEU A 57 -7.32 3.07 -2.49
C LEU A 57 -6.77 2.71 -3.87
N PHE A 58 -6.61 1.41 -4.17
CA PHE A 58 -6.14 0.93 -5.48
C PHE A 58 -6.90 1.57 -6.65
N ALA A 59 -8.24 1.63 -6.55
CA ALA A 59 -9.08 2.24 -7.59
C ALA A 59 -8.82 3.76 -7.72
N ARG A 60 -8.60 4.48 -6.62
CA ARG A 60 -8.23 5.91 -6.66
C ARG A 60 -6.84 6.14 -7.24
N LEU A 61 -5.89 5.25 -6.95
CA LEU A 61 -4.55 5.33 -7.53
C LEU A 61 -4.60 5.05 -9.04
N ALA A 62 -5.44 4.12 -9.49
CA ALA A 62 -5.62 3.81 -10.91
C ALA A 62 -6.11 5.01 -11.75
N GLU A 63 -6.81 5.96 -11.14
CA GLU A 63 -7.24 7.19 -11.81
C GLU A 63 -6.12 8.22 -12.03
N SER A 64 -5.01 8.12 -11.29
CA SER A 64 -3.97 9.16 -11.25
C SER A 64 -2.57 8.68 -11.65
N ALA A 65 -2.23 7.42 -11.38
CA ALA A 65 -0.97 6.82 -11.77
C ALA A 65 -0.84 6.71 -13.29
N ALA A 66 0.40 6.77 -13.81
CA ALA A 66 0.67 6.48 -15.21
C ALA A 66 0.63 4.97 -15.49
N GLU A 67 1.18 4.19 -14.55
CA GLU A 67 1.13 2.73 -14.52
C GLU A 67 0.92 2.31 -13.07
N LEU A 68 0.05 1.32 -12.84
CA LEU A 68 -0.20 0.78 -11.51
C LEU A 68 -0.09 -0.74 -11.60
N THR A 69 0.57 -1.37 -10.64
CA THR A 69 0.56 -2.83 -10.46
C THR A 69 0.08 -3.12 -9.05
N GLY A 70 -0.90 -4.01 -8.90
CA GLY A 70 -1.40 -4.46 -7.59
C GLY A 70 -0.98 -5.89 -7.28
N VAL A 71 -0.52 -6.14 -6.06
CA VAL A 71 -0.26 -7.49 -5.55
C VAL A 71 -1.03 -7.68 -4.25
N ASP A 72 -1.75 -8.79 -4.12
CA ASP A 72 -2.38 -9.15 -2.85
C ASP A 72 -2.30 -10.67 -2.64
N LEU A 73 -2.25 -11.10 -1.38
CA LEU A 73 -2.23 -12.52 -1.04
C LEU A 73 -3.63 -13.15 -1.18
N ASP A 74 -4.70 -12.36 -1.05
CA ASP A 74 -6.08 -12.85 -1.08
C ASP A 74 -6.61 -12.97 -2.52
N GLU A 75 -6.75 -14.22 -2.98
CA GLU A 75 -7.28 -14.54 -4.31
C GLU A 75 -8.68 -13.96 -4.58
N ARG A 76 -9.53 -13.82 -3.54
CA ARG A 76 -10.91 -13.34 -3.70
C ARG A 76 -10.92 -11.83 -3.85
N GLY A 77 -10.06 -11.12 -3.12
CA GLY A 77 -9.79 -9.71 -3.27
C GLY A 77 -9.30 -9.39 -4.68
N VAL A 78 -8.26 -10.09 -5.15
CA VAL A 78 -7.72 -9.93 -6.52
C VAL A 78 -8.77 -10.25 -7.57
N ARG A 79 -9.57 -11.32 -7.39
CA ARG A 79 -10.67 -11.65 -8.29
C ARG A 79 -11.70 -10.54 -8.37
N ALA A 80 -12.09 -9.95 -7.24
CA ALA A 80 -13.03 -8.83 -7.21
C ALA A 80 -12.48 -7.60 -7.97
N LEU A 81 -11.18 -7.32 -7.89
CA LEU A 81 -10.52 -6.27 -8.67
C LEU A 81 -10.56 -6.58 -10.18
N ARG A 82 -10.24 -7.82 -10.58
CA ARG A 82 -10.31 -8.24 -11.99
C ARG A 82 -11.72 -8.17 -12.55
N GLU A 83 -12.72 -8.62 -11.79
CA GLU A 83 -14.13 -8.51 -12.16
C GLU A 83 -14.60 -7.05 -12.32
N ALA A 84 -13.94 -6.11 -11.64
CA ALA A 84 -14.17 -4.68 -11.78
C ALA A 84 -13.39 -4.03 -12.95
N GLY A 85 -12.62 -4.81 -13.72
CA GLY A 85 -11.89 -4.35 -14.91
C GLY A 85 -10.43 -3.98 -14.69
N PHE A 86 -9.85 -4.30 -13.52
CA PHE A 86 -8.43 -4.12 -13.28
C PHE A 86 -7.64 -5.35 -13.70
N ASP A 87 -6.95 -5.28 -14.85
CA ASP A 87 -6.13 -6.38 -15.37
C ASP A 87 -4.70 -6.37 -14.79
N ASN A 88 -4.30 -5.26 -14.18
CA ASN A 88 -2.99 -4.97 -13.63
C ASN A 88 -2.83 -5.44 -12.16
N VAL A 89 -3.50 -6.54 -11.80
CA VAL A 89 -3.46 -7.12 -10.44
C VAL A 89 -3.10 -8.60 -10.47
N MET A 90 -2.32 -9.03 -9.48
CA MET A 90 -1.90 -10.42 -9.33
C MET A 90 -2.03 -10.92 -7.89
N VAL A 91 -2.18 -12.25 -7.77
CA VAL A 91 -2.11 -12.93 -6.49
C VAL A 91 -0.64 -13.21 -6.21
N GLY A 92 -0.15 -12.83 -5.02
CA GLY A 92 1.25 -13.01 -4.67
C GLY A 92 1.55 -12.75 -3.19
N ASP A 93 2.59 -13.41 -2.71
CA ASP A 93 3.17 -13.17 -1.39
C ASP A 93 4.17 -12.01 -1.47
N VAL A 94 3.79 -10.86 -0.90
CA VAL A 94 4.64 -9.66 -0.91
C VAL A 94 5.87 -9.80 -0.01
N GLU A 95 5.93 -10.80 0.87
CA GLU A 95 7.16 -11.14 1.61
C GLU A 95 8.17 -11.89 0.72
N LYS A 96 7.75 -12.32 -0.48
CA LYS A 96 8.57 -13.04 -1.48
C LYS A 96 8.61 -12.34 -2.83
N LEU A 97 8.85 -11.02 -2.84
CA LEU A 97 8.85 -10.20 -4.06
C LEU A 97 9.70 -10.75 -5.22
N GLY A 98 10.81 -11.43 -4.93
CA GLY A 98 11.68 -12.03 -5.94
C GLY A 98 11.02 -13.15 -6.77
N GLU A 99 9.91 -13.72 -6.30
CA GLU A 99 9.17 -14.79 -6.98
C GLU A 99 8.03 -14.24 -7.86
N LEU A 100 7.67 -12.96 -7.72
CA LEU A 100 6.48 -12.36 -8.34
C LEU A 100 6.66 -11.94 -9.81
N GLY A 101 7.86 -12.07 -10.37
CA GLY A 101 8.14 -11.68 -11.75
C GLY A 101 7.87 -10.19 -12.05
N LEU A 102 7.98 -9.32 -11.04
CA LEU A 102 7.81 -7.88 -11.22
C LEU A 102 8.96 -7.33 -12.07
N GLU A 103 8.61 -6.65 -13.16
CA GLU A 103 9.60 -6.11 -14.11
C GLU A 103 9.77 -4.58 -13.96
N GLY A 104 11.02 -4.13 -14.09
CA GLY A 104 11.36 -2.71 -14.10
C GLY A 104 11.39 -2.06 -12.71
N GLY A 105 11.57 -0.73 -12.72
CA GLY A 105 11.57 0.08 -11.50
C GLY A 105 10.21 0.71 -11.24
N TYR A 106 9.86 0.85 -9.95
CA TYR A 106 8.70 1.62 -9.49
C TYR A 106 9.15 2.93 -8.88
N GLN A 107 8.41 4.00 -9.13
CA GLN A 107 8.71 5.34 -8.59
C GLN A 107 8.02 5.57 -7.25
N VAL A 108 6.92 4.85 -6.99
CA VAL A 108 6.22 4.82 -5.71
C VAL A 108 5.85 3.37 -5.40
N ILE A 109 6.03 2.97 -4.15
CA ILE A 109 5.55 1.70 -3.61
C ILE A 109 4.66 2.07 -2.42
N GLU A 110 3.40 1.66 -2.46
CA GLU A 110 2.44 1.75 -1.34
C GLU A 110 2.24 0.36 -0.74
N ALA A 111 2.17 0.28 0.59
CA ALA A 111 2.06 -0.94 1.38
C ALA A 111 1.35 -0.64 2.71
#